data_AF-A0A1C4G5E5-F1
#
_entry.id   AF-A0A1C4G5E5-F1
#
_cell.length_a   1.000
_cell.length_b   1.000
_cell.length_c   1.000
_cell.angle_alpha   90.00
_cell.angle_beta   90.00
_cell.angle_gamma   90.00
#
_symmetry.space_group_name_H-M   'P 1'
#
loop_
_entity.id
_entity.type
_entity.pdbx_description
1 polymer ?
#
loop_
_entity_poly.entity_id
_entity_poly.type
_entity_poly.pdbx_seq_one_letter_code
_entity_poly.pdbx_strand_id
1 'polypeptide(L)'
;MLDLFADEEPWQESLAPGAVVLRRFALPHVEALMRGIALVVSQSPLRHMVTPGGYTMSVAMTNCGRLGWTTNQYGYLYAPVDPQTTQPWPEMPTAFTALCHKASVAAGYPEFRPDACLINRYAPGAKLSLHQDKDEPDLHAPIVSVSLGLPATFQFGGLKRNDPLQRLMLEHGDIVVWGGESRLFYHGIAPLKAGYHPVTGECRYNLTFRQAGNSE
;
A
#
# COMPACT_ATOMS: atom_id res chain seq x y z
N MET A 1 -14.01 19.25 15.74
CA MET A 1 -14.93 19.20 14.58
C MET A 1 -15.49 17.79 14.60
N LEU A 2 -16.76 17.63 14.98
CA LEU A 2 -17.43 16.32 14.98
C LEU A 2 -17.39 15.82 13.53
N ASP A 3 -16.78 14.65 13.32
CA ASP A 3 -16.77 14.00 12.03
C ASP A 3 -18.19 13.52 11.76
N LEU A 4 -18.94 14.34 11.00
CA LEU A 4 -20.36 14.16 10.73
C LEU A 4 -20.69 12.82 10.05
N PHE A 5 -19.67 12.08 9.64
CA PHE A 5 -19.77 10.83 8.92
C PHE A 5 -19.09 9.66 9.63
N ALA A 6 -18.59 9.80 10.87
CA ALA A 6 -17.88 8.71 11.57
C ALA A 6 -18.68 7.39 11.65
N ASP A 7 -20.02 7.47 11.55
CA ASP A 7 -20.95 6.35 11.66
C ASP A 7 -21.46 5.79 10.31
N GLU A 8 -21.02 6.28 9.14
CA GLU A 8 -21.47 5.65 7.89
C GLU A 8 -20.77 4.31 7.67
N GLU A 9 -21.58 3.30 7.36
CA GLU A 9 -21.16 1.94 7.02
C GLU A 9 -20.19 1.92 5.81
N PRO A 10 -19.24 0.98 5.76
CA PRO A 10 -18.37 0.81 4.61
C PRO A 10 -19.16 0.59 3.30
N TRP A 11 -18.73 1.24 2.22
CA TRP A 11 -19.31 1.06 0.89
C TRP A 11 -18.24 0.83 -0.18
N GLN A 12 -18.68 0.40 -1.37
CA GLN A 12 -17.80 0.08 -2.49
C GLN A 12 -18.08 1.00 -3.68
N GLU A 13 -17.01 1.51 -4.29
CA GLU A 13 -17.03 2.32 -5.52
C GLU A 13 -16.25 1.60 -6.63
N SER A 14 -16.75 1.65 -7.85
CA SER A 14 -15.96 1.23 -9.02
C SER A 14 -14.94 2.32 -9.36
N LEU A 15 -13.68 1.93 -9.58
CA LEU A 15 -12.61 2.84 -9.97
C LEU A 15 -12.24 2.69 -11.46
N ALA A 16 -12.13 1.45 -11.91
CA ALA A 16 -11.83 1.06 -13.29
C ALA A 16 -12.20 -0.42 -13.49
N PRO A 17 -12.17 -0.98 -14.72
CA PRO A 17 -12.27 -2.42 -14.92
C PRO A 17 -11.21 -3.17 -14.08
N GLY A 18 -11.68 -4.04 -13.18
CA GLY A 18 -10.82 -4.77 -12.23
C GLY A 18 -10.30 -3.93 -11.05
N ALA A 19 -10.81 -2.71 -10.83
CA ALA A 19 -10.44 -1.88 -9.69
C ALA A 19 -11.64 -1.33 -8.92
N VAL A 20 -11.58 -1.40 -7.59
CA VAL A 20 -12.59 -0.88 -6.68
C VAL A 20 -11.95 -0.11 -5.53
N VAL A 21 -12.71 0.82 -4.96
CA VAL A 21 -12.40 1.45 -3.67
C VAL A 21 -13.40 0.92 -2.65
N LEU A 22 -12.91 0.28 -1.58
CA LEU A 22 -13.67 -0.13 -0.42
C LEU A 22 -13.47 0.93 0.66
N ARG A 23 -14.43 1.84 0.75
CA ARG A 23 -14.36 3.01 1.63
C ARG A 23 -14.53 2.58 3.07
N ARG A 24 -13.65 3.07 3.96
CA ARG A 24 -13.67 2.80 5.41
C ARG A 24 -13.60 1.33 5.82
N PHE A 25 -13.30 0.43 4.88
CA PHE A 25 -13.34 -1.02 5.09
C PHE A 25 -12.35 -1.50 6.16
N ALA A 26 -11.25 -0.78 6.35
CA ALA A 26 -10.25 -1.09 7.36
C ALA A 26 -10.54 -0.49 8.74
N LEU A 27 -11.55 0.39 8.91
CA LEU A 27 -11.82 1.09 10.18
C LEU A 27 -11.96 0.12 11.38
N PRO A 28 -12.73 -1.00 11.28
CA PRO A 28 -12.86 -1.93 12.40
C PRO A 28 -11.56 -2.66 12.77
N HIS A 29 -10.53 -2.53 11.94
CA HIS A 29 -9.26 -3.25 12.05
C HIS A 29 -8.07 -2.34 12.40
N VAL A 30 -8.27 -1.02 12.45
CA VAL A 30 -7.20 0.00 12.60
C VAL A 30 -6.28 -0.29 13.79
N GLU A 31 -6.83 -0.57 14.97
CA GLU A 31 -6.02 -0.80 16.17
C GLU A 31 -5.07 -1.99 16.00
N ALA A 32 -5.56 -3.09 15.43
CA ALA A 32 -4.76 -4.27 15.15
C ALA A 32 -3.74 -4.02 14.03
N LEU A 33 -4.09 -3.22 13.02
CA LEU A 33 -3.15 -2.83 11.96
C LEU A 33 -2.02 -1.97 12.53
N MET A 34 -2.31 -0.98 13.38
CA MET A 34 -1.29 -0.13 13.97
C MET A 34 -0.34 -0.91 14.88
N ARG A 35 -0.84 -1.89 15.64
CA ARG A 35 0.01 -2.83 16.38
C ARG A 35 0.91 -3.65 15.45
N GLY A 36 0.35 -4.15 14.34
CA GLY A 36 1.13 -4.88 13.32
C GLY A 36 2.24 -4.02 12.72
N ILE A 37 1.94 -2.77 12.37
CA ILE A 37 2.95 -1.81 11.88
C ILE A 37 4.04 -1.60 12.92
N ALA A 38 3.68 -1.34 14.19
CA ALA A 38 4.65 -1.14 15.26
C ALA A 38 5.57 -2.35 15.45
N LEU A 39 5.02 -3.57 15.42
CA LEU A 39 5.78 -4.81 15.52
C LEU A 39 6.77 -4.98 14.37
N VAL A 40 6.33 -4.75 13.12
CA VAL A 40 7.19 -4.84 11.93
C VAL A 40 8.30 -3.79 12.00
N VAL A 41 7.94 -2.54 12.30
CA VAL A 41 8.90 -1.42 12.36
C VAL A 41 9.94 -1.61 13.49
N SER A 42 9.58 -2.29 14.58
CA SER A 42 10.54 -2.60 15.66
C SER A 42 11.64 -3.58 15.24
N GLN A 43 11.40 -4.41 14.22
CA GLN A 43 12.33 -5.43 13.74
C GLN A 43 13.03 -5.02 12.44
N SER A 44 12.28 -4.44 11.50
CA SER A 44 12.77 -3.86 10.25
C SER A 44 12.35 -2.38 10.20
N PRO A 45 13.22 -1.46 10.64
CA PRO A 45 12.90 -0.04 10.71
C PRO A 45 12.56 0.56 9.33
N LEU A 46 11.68 1.57 9.35
CA LEU A 46 11.41 2.39 8.17
C LEU A 46 12.68 3.11 7.71
N ARG A 47 12.92 3.14 6.39
CA ARG A 47 13.99 3.94 5.78
C ARG A 47 13.58 4.61 4.48
N HIS A 48 14.27 5.67 4.12
CA HIS A 48 14.16 6.25 2.80
C HIS A 48 15.08 5.49 1.83
N MET A 49 14.50 4.71 0.92
CA MET A 49 15.27 3.96 -0.07
C MET A 49 15.90 4.89 -1.12
N VAL A 50 17.00 4.44 -1.72
CA VAL A 50 17.66 5.14 -2.82
C VAL A 50 17.30 4.45 -4.12
N THR A 51 16.68 5.19 -5.05
CA THR A 51 16.34 4.67 -6.39
C THR A 51 17.61 4.31 -7.18
N PRO A 52 17.52 3.46 -8.22
CA PRO A 52 18.66 3.14 -9.08
C PRO A 52 19.34 4.37 -9.71
N GLY A 53 18.59 5.47 -9.89
CA GLY A 53 19.12 6.75 -10.37
C GLY A 53 19.82 7.61 -9.31
N GLY A 54 20.00 7.10 -8.07
CA GLY A 54 20.67 7.81 -6.98
C GLY A 54 19.80 8.78 -6.18
N TYR A 55 18.51 8.88 -6.48
CA TYR A 55 17.58 9.76 -5.73
C TYR A 55 17.03 9.06 -4.50
N THR A 56 17.10 9.72 -3.34
CA THR A 56 16.43 9.30 -2.11
C THR A 56 14.92 9.53 -2.19
N MET A 57 14.14 8.48 -1.93
CA MET A 57 12.69 8.56 -1.92
C MET A 57 12.17 9.34 -0.71
N SER A 58 11.22 10.26 -0.94
CA SER A 58 10.59 11.03 0.16
C SER A 58 9.71 10.18 1.08
N VAL A 59 9.28 9.00 0.64
CA VAL A 59 8.49 8.04 1.41
C VAL A 59 9.45 7.14 2.17
N ALA A 60 9.19 6.90 3.46
CA ALA A 60 9.93 5.92 4.24
C ALA A 60 9.23 4.56 4.13
N MET A 61 10.01 3.49 3.96
CA MET A 61 9.50 2.16 3.62
C MET A 61 10.12 1.07 4.50
N THR A 62 9.32 0.05 4.80
CA THR A 62 9.76 -1.25 5.33
C THR A 62 8.83 -2.34 4.79
N ASN A 63 9.10 -3.61 5.07
CA ASN A 63 8.29 -4.72 4.58
C ASN A 63 8.01 -5.77 5.66
N CYS A 64 7.00 -6.60 5.43
CA CYS A 64 6.78 -7.86 6.14
C CYS A 64 6.23 -8.93 5.18
N GLY A 65 6.37 -10.20 5.55
CA GLY A 65 6.06 -11.35 4.71
C GLY A 65 7.31 -12.08 4.24
N ARG A 66 7.13 -13.08 3.38
CA ARG A 66 8.23 -13.89 2.84
C ARG A 66 9.17 -13.06 1.97
N LEU A 67 8.64 -12.04 1.31
CA LEU A 67 9.37 -11.15 0.43
C LEU A 67 9.09 -9.69 0.77
N GLY A 68 10.10 -8.84 0.60
CA GLY A 68 9.99 -7.40 0.72
C GLY A 68 10.53 -6.70 -0.51
N TRP A 69 9.82 -5.66 -0.96
CA TRP A 69 10.29 -4.82 -2.06
C TRP A 69 11.43 -3.94 -1.57
N THR A 70 12.51 -3.88 -2.35
CA THR A 70 13.69 -3.07 -2.03
C THR A 70 14.38 -2.59 -3.31
N THR A 71 15.28 -1.64 -3.16
CA THR A 71 16.15 -1.16 -4.23
C THR A 71 17.57 -1.68 -4.04
N ASN A 72 18.30 -1.83 -5.14
CA ASN A 72 19.76 -1.97 -5.14
C ASN A 72 20.34 -1.20 -6.34
N GLN A 73 21.66 -1.29 -6.55
CA GLN A 73 22.35 -0.60 -7.65
C GLN A 73 21.93 -1.08 -9.06
N TYR A 74 21.26 -2.22 -9.17
CA TYR A 74 20.83 -2.81 -10.44
C TYR A 74 19.34 -2.58 -10.74
N GLY A 75 18.53 -2.18 -9.76
CA GLY A 75 17.11 -1.99 -9.97
C GLY A 75 16.26 -2.14 -8.71
N TYR A 76 14.98 -2.38 -8.95
CA TYR A 76 13.99 -2.75 -7.95
C TYR A 76 13.87 -4.27 -7.91
N LEU A 77 13.70 -4.85 -6.73
CA LEU A 77 13.53 -6.29 -6.58
C LEU A 77 12.73 -6.64 -5.32
N TYR A 78 12.19 -7.85 -5.33
CA TYR A 78 11.77 -8.54 -4.12
C TYR A 78 12.91 -9.40 -3.58
N ALA A 79 13.14 -9.33 -2.27
CA ALA A 79 14.14 -10.14 -1.58
C ALA A 79 13.58 -10.69 -0.26
N PRO A 80 14.03 -11.86 0.22
CA PRO A 80 13.57 -12.43 1.49
C PRO A 80 14.26 -11.81 2.72
N VAL A 81 15.36 -11.08 2.51
CA VAL A 81 16.20 -10.49 3.56
C VAL A 81 16.12 -8.97 3.47
N ASP A 82 15.98 -8.32 4.62
CA ASP A 82 16.12 -6.87 4.76
C ASP A 82 17.60 -6.47 4.61
N PRO A 83 17.98 -5.68 3.59
CA PRO A 83 19.37 -5.33 3.36
C PRO A 83 19.98 -4.42 4.43
N GLN A 84 19.18 -3.83 5.33
CA GLN A 84 19.69 -2.99 6.41
C GLN A 84 19.96 -3.78 7.69
N THR A 85 19.11 -4.74 8.03
CA THR A 85 19.28 -5.57 9.25
C THR A 85 20.03 -6.86 8.96
N THR A 86 20.12 -7.26 7.69
CA THR A 86 20.64 -8.56 7.22
C THR A 86 19.88 -9.77 7.76
N GLN A 87 18.69 -9.54 8.31
CA GLN A 87 17.77 -10.57 8.79
C GLN A 87 16.62 -10.75 7.80
N PRO A 88 15.90 -11.89 7.83
CA PRO A 88 14.64 -12.02 7.12
C PRO A 88 13.68 -10.88 7.47
N TRP A 89 12.81 -10.51 6.54
CA TRP A 89 11.72 -9.59 6.87
C TRP A 89 10.83 -10.18 7.98
N PRO A 90 10.23 -9.33 8.85
CA PRO A 90 9.28 -9.80 9.83
C PRO A 90 8.13 -10.56 9.19
N GLU A 91 7.62 -11.58 9.87
CA GLU A 91 6.43 -12.31 9.40
C GLU A 91 5.24 -11.36 9.21
N MET A 92 4.38 -11.66 8.23
CA MET A 92 3.21 -10.84 7.97
C MET A 92 2.22 -10.95 9.15
N PRO A 93 1.86 -9.85 9.83
CA PRO A 93 0.94 -9.90 10.97
C PRO A 93 -0.41 -10.54 10.59
N THR A 94 -1.00 -11.34 11.47
CA THR A 94 -2.30 -12.00 11.20
C THR A 94 -3.42 -11.02 10.88
N ALA A 95 -3.41 -9.83 11.50
CA ALA A 95 -4.39 -8.78 11.20
C ALA A 95 -4.27 -8.27 9.75
N PHE A 96 -3.05 -8.26 9.19
CA PHE A 96 -2.79 -7.84 7.83
C PHE A 96 -3.33 -8.86 6.83
N THR A 97 -2.98 -10.14 7.01
CA THR A 97 -3.46 -11.23 6.13
C THR A 97 -4.98 -11.35 6.18
N ALA A 98 -5.59 -11.28 7.36
CA ALA A 98 -7.03 -11.36 7.53
C ALA A 98 -7.77 -10.20 6.83
N LEU A 99 -7.30 -8.95 6.99
CA LEU A 99 -7.91 -7.80 6.32
C LEU A 99 -7.70 -7.87 4.80
N CYS A 100 -6.49 -8.21 4.35
CA CYS A 100 -6.18 -8.32 2.94
C CYS A 100 -7.08 -9.35 2.26
N HIS A 101 -7.29 -10.51 2.89
CA HIS A 101 -8.19 -11.55 2.37
C HIS A 101 -9.64 -11.06 2.29
N LYS A 102 -10.15 -10.40 3.35
CA LYS A 102 -11.53 -9.83 3.31
C LYS A 102 -11.70 -8.81 2.19
N ALA A 103 -10.71 -7.93 2.01
CA ALA A 103 -10.75 -6.89 0.98
C ALA A 103 -10.63 -7.50 -0.42
N SER A 104 -9.75 -8.49 -0.62
CA SER A 104 -9.59 -9.14 -1.93
C SER A 104 -10.84 -9.93 -2.31
N VAL A 105 -11.46 -10.65 -1.37
CA VAL A 105 -12.75 -11.34 -1.59
C VAL A 105 -13.84 -10.33 -1.98
N ALA A 106 -13.99 -9.23 -1.24
CA ALA A 106 -14.97 -8.19 -1.55
C ALA A 106 -14.76 -7.55 -2.94
N ALA A 107 -13.51 -7.42 -3.36
CA ALA A 107 -13.13 -6.88 -4.66
C ALA A 107 -13.19 -7.91 -5.82
N GLY A 108 -13.58 -9.16 -5.56
CA GLY A 108 -13.69 -10.20 -6.61
C GLY A 108 -12.41 -11.01 -6.86
N TYR A 109 -11.46 -11.00 -5.91
CA TYR A 109 -10.19 -11.74 -5.97
C TYR A 109 -10.04 -12.69 -4.75
N PRO A 110 -10.88 -13.74 -4.63
CA PRO A 110 -10.89 -14.63 -3.46
C PRO A 110 -9.63 -15.51 -3.34
N GLU A 111 -8.98 -15.79 -4.46
CA GLU A 111 -7.78 -16.65 -4.49
C GLU A 111 -6.48 -15.89 -4.22
N PHE A 112 -6.54 -14.58 -3.95
CA PHE A 112 -5.34 -13.81 -3.67
C PHE A 112 -4.67 -14.28 -2.38
N ARG A 113 -3.37 -14.59 -2.45
CA ARG A 113 -2.52 -15.00 -1.32
C ARG A 113 -1.26 -14.14 -1.31
N PRO A 114 -1.25 -13.00 -0.59
CA PRO A 114 -0.08 -12.14 -0.57
C PRO A 114 1.06 -12.80 0.21
N ASP A 115 2.26 -12.76 -0.36
CA ASP A 115 3.51 -13.17 0.31
C ASP A 115 4.45 -11.98 0.58
N ALA A 116 4.05 -10.77 0.14
CA ALA A 116 4.73 -9.52 0.40
C ALA A 116 3.74 -8.43 0.84
N CYS A 117 4.15 -7.63 1.82
CA CYS A 117 3.49 -6.39 2.20
C CYS A 117 4.53 -5.27 2.34
N LEU A 118 4.42 -4.25 1.49
CA LEU A 118 5.20 -3.02 1.59
C LEU A 118 4.46 -2.03 2.52
N ILE A 119 5.16 -1.53 3.52
CA ILE A 119 4.66 -0.52 4.46
C ILE A 119 5.29 0.82 4.10
N ASN A 120 4.46 1.74 3.63
CA ASN A 120 4.84 3.11 3.29
C ASN A 120 4.45 4.06 4.41
N ARG A 121 5.35 4.97 4.80
CA ARG A 121 5.07 6.11 5.70
C ARG A 121 5.36 7.43 4.99
N TYR A 122 4.35 8.27 4.91
CA TYR A 122 4.40 9.59 4.28
C TYR A 122 4.37 10.66 5.37
N ALA A 123 5.42 11.47 5.43
CA ALA A 123 5.41 12.75 6.14
C ALA A 123 4.81 13.86 5.24
N PRO A 124 4.44 15.04 5.77
CA PRO A 124 4.00 16.16 4.95
C PRO A 124 5.00 16.48 3.83
N GLY A 125 4.51 16.67 2.61
CA GLY A 125 5.31 16.87 1.40
C GLY A 125 5.82 15.58 0.73
N ALA A 126 5.82 14.44 1.42
CA ALA A 126 6.19 13.16 0.81
C ALA A 126 5.23 12.80 -0.32
N LYS A 127 5.77 12.27 -1.41
CA LYS A 127 5.04 11.89 -2.63
C LYS A 127 5.58 10.61 -3.22
N LEU A 128 4.75 9.94 -4.01
CA LEU A 128 5.17 8.83 -4.85
C LEU A 128 4.76 9.13 -6.29
N SER A 129 5.75 9.43 -7.14
CA SER A 129 5.52 9.77 -8.55
C SER A 129 4.82 8.64 -9.29
N LEU A 130 4.17 8.96 -10.43
CA LEU A 130 3.51 7.95 -11.25
C LEU A 130 4.47 6.81 -11.62
N HIS A 131 4.05 5.59 -11.30
CA HIS A 131 4.76 4.34 -11.56
C HIS A 131 3.75 3.21 -11.82
N GLN A 132 4.26 2.05 -12.24
CA GLN A 132 3.52 0.80 -12.34
C GLN A 132 4.17 -0.18 -11.38
N ASP A 133 3.36 -1.00 -10.74
CA ASP A 133 3.83 -2.16 -9.99
C ASP A 133 3.94 -3.32 -10.98
N LYS A 134 5.16 -3.59 -11.43
CA LYS A 134 5.45 -4.57 -12.50
C LYS A 134 6.65 -5.46 -12.17
N ASP A 135 7.08 -5.44 -10.91
CA ASP A 135 8.22 -6.21 -10.41
C ASP A 135 7.77 -7.61 -9.93
N GLU A 136 6.47 -7.87 -9.91
CA GLU A 136 5.88 -9.16 -9.57
C GLU A 136 5.85 -10.10 -10.80
N PRO A 137 6.17 -11.39 -10.64
CA PRO A 137 6.17 -12.35 -11.75
C PRO A 137 4.75 -12.69 -12.24
N ASP A 138 3.78 -12.79 -11.33
CA ASP A 138 2.38 -13.07 -11.67
C ASP A 138 1.54 -11.78 -11.63
N LEU A 139 1.18 -11.31 -12.82
CA LEU A 139 0.35 -10.12 -13.01
C LEU A 139 -1.16 -10.43 -13.02
N HIS A 140 -1.57 -11.66 -12.72
CA HIS A 140 -2.99 -11.97 -12.46
C HIS A 140 -3.37 -11.62 -11.03
N ALA A 141 -2.44 -11.75 -10.09
CA ALA A 141 -2.64 -11.38 -8.70
C ALA A 141 -2.92 -9.86 -8.58
N PRO A 142 -3.98 -9.44 -7.86
CA PRO A 142 -4.28 -8.02 -7.66
C PRO A 142 -3.26 -7.37 -6.72
N ILE A 143 -3.43 -6.06 -6.55
CA ILE A 143 -2.81 -5.31 -5.46
C ILE A 143 -3.92 -4.85 -4.52
N VAL A 144 -3.71 -5.05 -3.22
CA VAL A 144 -4.60 -4.53 -2.15
C VAL A 144 -3.83 -3.44 -1.40
N SER A 145 -4.39 -2.24 -1.34
CA SER A 145 -3.71 -1.05 -0.80
C SER A 145 -4.55 -0.38 0.27
N VAL A 146 -4.13 -0.50 1.53
CA VAL A 146 -4.86 0.02 2.70
C VAL A 146 -4.32 1.39 3.08
N SER A 147 -5.18 2.37 3.32
CA SER A 147 -4.81 3.74 3.73
C SER A 147 -5.11 3.97 5.22
N LEU A 148 -4.15 4.53 5.95
CA LEU A 148 -4.28 4.83 7.37
C LEU A 148 -3.71 6.22 7.68
N GLY A 149 -4.43 7.04 8.45
CA GLY A 149 -3.93 8.34 8.89
C GLY A 149 -4.35 9.49 7.97
N LEU A 150 -3.44 10.43 7.73
CA LEU A 150 -3.74 11.61 6.93
C LEU A 150 -4.26 11.25 5.52
N PRO A 151 -5.26 11.99 5.01
CA PRO A 151 -5.81 11.75 3.69
C PRO A 151 -4.80 12.13 2.60
N ALA A 152 -4.81 11.39 1.49
CA ALA A 152 -3.92 11.64 0.36
C ALA A 152 -4.66 11.60 -0.97
N THR A 153 -4.24 12.45 -1.91
CA THR A 153 -4.73 12.38 -3.29
C THR A 153 -3.99 11.28 -4.05
N PHE A 154 -4.70 10.17 -4.26
CA PHE A 154 -4.29 9.09 -5.13
C PHE A 154 -4.56 9.46 -6.59
N GLN A 155 -3.56 9.21 -7.43
CA GLN A 155 -3.62 9.42 -8.87
C GLN A 155 -3.69 8.05 -9.53
N PHE A 156 -4.71 7.81 -10.36
CA PHE A 156 -4.92 6.55 -11.04
C PHE A 156 -5.16 6.80 -12.54
N GLY A 157 -4.22 6.36 -13.36
CA GLY A 157 -4.20 6.60 -14.81
C GLY A 157 -4.62 5.37 -15.60
N GLY A 158 -3.96 5.15 -16.74
CA GLY A 158 -4.13 3.97 -17.60
C GLY A 158 -2.81 3.23 -17.82
N LEU A 159 -2.73 2.44 -18.89
CA LEU A 159 -1.54 1.66 -19.24
C LEU A 159 -0.37 2.54 -19.71
N LYS A 160 -0.64 3.76 -20.22
CA LYS A 160 0.38 4.70 -20.65
C LYS A 160 0.55 5.80 -19.60
N ARG A 161 1.79 6.25 -19.42
CA ARG A 161 2.15 7.28 -18.44
C ARG A 161 1.37 8.59 -18.59
N ASN A 162 0.97 8.93 -19.81
CA ASN A 162 0.28 10.18 -20.15
C ASN A 162 -1.24 9.99 -20.33
N ASP A 163 -1.79 8.81 -20.04
CA ASP A 163 -3.24 8.62 -20.03
C ASP A 163 -3.90 9.52 -18.97
N PRO A 164 -5.16 9.95 -19.16
CA PRO A 164 -5.85 10.81 -18.20
C PRO A 164 -5.85 10.23 -16.79
N LEU A 165 -5.56 11.10 -15.80
CA LEU A 165 -5.52 10.71 -14.39
C LEU A 165 -6.85 10.98 -13.70
N GLN A 166 -7.45 9.93 -13.15
CA GLN A 166 -8.43 10.07 -12.07
C GLN A 166 -7.70 10.48 -10.79
N ARG A 167 -8.32 11.38 -10.01
CA ARG A 167 -7.79 11.83 -8.71
C ARG A 167 -8.81 11.54 -7.63
N LEU A 168 -8.44 10.69 -6.70
CA LEU A 168 -9.29 10.25 -5.61
C LEU A 168 -8.66 10.64 -4.29
N MET A 169 -9.44 11.25 -3.39
CA MET A 169 -9.00 11.35 -2.00
C MET A 169 -9.13 9.96 -1.38
N LEU A 170 -8.05 9.43 -0.82
CA LEU A 170 -8.08 8.24 0.02
C LEU A 170 -7.94 8.67 1.48
N GLU A 171 -8.89 8.25 2.29
CA GLU A 171 -9.00 8.64 3.69
C GLU A 171 -8.59 7.49 4.61
N HIS A 172 -8.63 7.75 5.92
CA HIS A 172 -8.33 6.74 6.92
C HIS A 172 -9.34 5.58 6.80
N GLY A 173 -8.82 4.37 6.66
CA GLY A 173 -9.64 3.16 6.57
C GLY A 173 -9.97 2.73 5.15
N ASP A 174 -9.71 3.56 4.13
CA ASP A 174 -9.98 3.21 2.74
C ASP A 174 -9.03 2.13 2.23
N ILE A 175 -9.56 1.23 1.40
CA ILE A 175 -8.78 0.22 0.68
C ILE A 175 -9.03 0.38 -0.81
N VAL A 176 -7.97 0.42 -1.60
CA VAL A 176 -8.07 0.29 -3.07
C VAL A 176 -7.60 -1.11 -3.44
N VAL A 177 -8.38 -1.81 -4.25
CA VAL A 177 -7.96 -3.07 -4.87
C VAL A 177 -7.95 -2.88 -6.38
N TRP A 178 -6.85 -3.20 -7.04
CA TRP A 178 -6.77 -3.19 -8.50
C TRP A 178 -6.06 -4.42 -9.03
N GLY A 179 -6.64 -5.01 -10.07
CA GLY A 179 -6.16 -6.19 -10.76
C GLY A 179 -6.75 -6.27 -12.16
N GLY A 180 -6.60 -7.43 -12.81
CA GLY A 180 -7.09 -7.63 -14.18
C GLY A 180 -6.57 -6.55 -15.14
N GLU A 181 -7.48 -5.94 -15.91
CA GLU A 181 -7.14 -4.88 -16.88
C GLU A 181 -6.41 -3.69 -16.26
N SER A 182 -6.73 -3.36 -15.01
CA SER A 182 -6.15 -2.23 -14.28
C SER A 182 -4.85 -2.56 -13.54
N ARG A 183 -4.42 -3.83 -13.53
CA ARG A 183 -3.27 -4.30 -12.72
C ARG A 183 -1.99 -3.50 -12.97
N LEU A 184 -1.79 -3.07 -14.21
CA LEU A 184 -0.61 -2.31 -14.66
C LEU A 184 -0.92 -0.83 -14.90
N PHE A 185 -1.98 -0.27 -14.32
CA PHE A 185 -2.25 1.15 -14.50
C PHE A 185 -1.21 2.00 -13.76
N TYR A 186 -0.79 3.09 -14.41
CA TYR A 186 0.06 4.09 -13.79
C TYR A 186 -0.66 4.72 -12.61
N HIS A 187 -0.01 4.74 -11.45
CA HIS A 187 -0.59 5.32 -10.25
C HIS A 187 0.47 5.98 -9.36
N GLY A 188 0.00 6.79 -8.42
CA GLY A 188 0.89 7.54 -7.53
C GLY A 188 0.15 8.27 -6.43
N ILE A 189 0.91 8.91 -5.56
CA ILE A 189 0.42 9.73 -4.45
C ILE A 189 0.97 11.13 -4.64
N ALA A 190 0.07 12.12 -4.78
CA ALA A 190 0.45 13.53 -4.78
C ALA A 190 1.09 13.92 -3.43
N PRO A 191 1.85 15.02 -3.35
CA PRO A 191 2.46 15.46 -2.09
C PRO A 191 1.46 15.51 -0.94
N LEU A 192 1.76 14.79 0.14
CA LEU A 192 0.90 14.73 1.32
C LEU A 192 0.75 16.12 1.93
N LYS A 193 -0.49 16.56 2.17
CA LYS A 193 -0.74 17.83 2.87
C LYS A 193 -0.39 17.67 4.36
N ALA A 194 0.08 18.75 4.97
CA ALA A 194 0.24 18.80 6.43
C ALA A 194 -1.13 18.69 7.11
N GLY A 195 -1.16 18.04 8.27
CA GLY A 195 -2.35 17.84 9.07
C GLY A 195 -2.07 16.94 10.25
N TYR A 196 -3.10 16.64 11.04
CA TYR A 196 -3.02 15.75 12.18
C TYR A 196 -4.16 14.73 12.12
N HIS A 197 -3.85 13.45 12.33
CA HIS A 197 -4.83 12.38 12.50
C HIS A 197 -4.67 11.74 13.89
N PRO A 198 -5.75 11.51 14.66
CA PRO A 198 -5.67 11.01 16.04
C PRO A 198 -4.89 9.71 16.22
N VAL A 199 -4.91 8.82 15.22
CA VAL A 199 -4.26 7.50 15.28
C VAL A 199 -2.79 7.54 14.87
N THR A 200 -2.42 8.39 13.90
CA THR A 200 -1.11 8.34 13.24
C THR A 200 -0.29 9.61 13.41
N GLY A 201 -0.84 10.62 14.10
CA GLY A 201 -0.25 11.94 14.21
C GLY A 201 -0.14 12.63 12.84
N GLU A 202 1.03 13.18 12.55
CA GLU A 202 1.28 13.98 11.34
C GLU A 202 1.72 13.13 10.14
N CYS A 203 1.25 11.90 10.02
CA CYS A 203 1.63 11.04 8.90
C CYS A 203 0.50 10.18 8.36
N ARG A 204 0.74 9.67 7.14
CA ARG A 204 -0.07 8.62 6.51
C ARG A 204 0.75 7.34 6.43
N TYR A 205 0.13 6.22 6.76
CA TYR A 205 0.63 4.90 6.42
C TYR A 205 -0.15 4.31 5.25
N ASN A 206 0.52 3.45 4.49
CA ASN A 206 -0.11 2.61 3.50
C ASN A 206 0.50 1.21 3.52
N LEU A 207 -0.37 0.20 3.51
CA LEU A 207 0.02 -1.21 3.41
C LEU A 207 -0.34 -1.69 2.00
N THR A 208 0.65 -2.14 1.24
CA THR A 208 0.45 -2.63 -0.13
C THR A 208 0.79 -4.11 -0.20
N PHE A 209 -0.25 -4.93 -0.33
CA PHE A 209 -0.17 -6.38 -0.39
C PHE A 209 -0.04 -6.87 -1.82
N ARG A 210 0.90 -7.80 -2.05
CA ARG A 210 1.21 -8.35 -3.37
C ARG A 210 1.61 -9.81 -3.25
N GLN A 211 1.48 -10.51 -4.37
CA GLN A 211 2.06 -11.84 -4.58
C GLN A 211 3.30 -11.66 -5.46
N ALA A 212 4.47 -11.71 -4.82
CA ALA A 212 5.76 -11.39 -5.42
C ALA A 212 6.63 -12.62 -5.70
N GLY A 213 6.33 -13.76 -5.07
CA GLY A 213 6.94 -15.04 -5.39
C GLY A 213 6.24 -15.74 -6.55
N ASN A 214 6.90 -16.77 -7.08
CA ASN A 214 6.23 -17.70 -7.98
C ASN A 214 5.16 -18.49 -7.21
N SER A 215 3.99 -18.68 -7.83
CA SER A 215 3.00 -19.65 -7.37
C SER A 215 3.65 -21.04 -7.39
N GLU A 216 3.66 -21.72 -6.25
CA GLU A 216 3.99 -23.16 -6.20
C GLU A 216 2.84 -23.99 -6.81
#